data_AF-A0A1E4S4F3-F1
#
_entry.id   AF-A0A1E4S4F3-F1
#
_cell.length_a   1.000
_cell.length_b   1.000
_cell.length_c   1.000
_cell.angle_alpha   90.00
_cell.angle_beta   90.00
_cell.angle_gamma   90.00
#
_symmetry.space_group_name_H-M   'P 1'
#
loop_
_entity.id
_entity.type
_entity.pdbx_description
1 polymer ?
#
loop_
_entity_poly.entity_id
_entity_poly.type
_entity_poly.pdbx_seq_one_letter_code
_entity_poly.pdbx_strand_id
1 'polypeptide(L)'
;MRAIRTLCSRARPLRVAFFGSDEFSILSLKKLVELKEKGIVDAVDVVAKHPKYTGRDLKELRDVPIATVATELSLPVVRAESNAEINELAANHYSMAIAVSYGKLIPKTFLLSVPYSLNLHPSLLPRYSGASPLQFALLNNDRETGVTVQTLHPTEFDRGAIVAQRGGIEISRDETLKS
;
A
#
# COMPACT_ATOMS: atom_id res chain seq x y z
N MET A 1 14.43 15.47 -45.75
CA MET A 1 14.86 15.53 -44.34
C MET A 1 13.62 15.64 -43.45
N ARG A 2 13.20 14.55 -42.80
CA ARG A 2 12.11 14.56 -41.80
C ARG A 2 12.76 14.71 -40.43
N ALA A 3 12.45 15.80 -39.73
CA ALA A 3 12.88 16.02 -38.37
C ALA A 3 12.25 14.95 -37.46
N ILE A 4 13.10 14.12 -36.85
CA ILE A 4 12.72 13.22 -35.76
C ILE A 4 12.48 14.12 -34.55
N ARG A 5 11.21 14.43 -34.28
CA ARG A 5 10.80 15.01 -33.00
C ARG A 5 10.99 13.93 -31.94
N THR A 6 12.05 14.05 -31.15
CA THR A 6 12.23 13.31 -29.90
C THR A 6 11.04 13.64 -29.00
N LEU A 7 10.04 12.76 -28.99
CA LEU A 7 8.96 12.76 -28.00
C LEU A 7 9.59 12.33 -26.67
N CYS A 8 10.21 13.27 -25.96
CA CYS A 8 10.24 13.18 -24.50
C CYS A 8 8.79 13.29 -24.06
N SER A 9 8.09 12.16 -23.93
CA SER A 9 6.83 12.13 -23.22
C SER A 9 7.17 12.58 -21.79
N ARG A 10 6.68 13.75 -21.39
CA ARG A 10 6.58 14.03 -19.96
C ARG A 10 5.73 12.89 -19.40
N ALA A 11 6.31 12.08 -18.52
CA ALA A 11 5.57 11.02 -17.85
C ALA A 11 4.28 11.65 -17.29
N ARG A 12 3.12 11.07 -17.63
CA ARG A 12 1.86 11.58 -17.10
C ARG A 12 1.93 11.52 -15.57
N PRO A 13 1.55 12.59 -14.85
CA PRO A 13 1.47 12.59 -13.40
C PRO A 13 0.72 11.36 -12.87
N LEU A 14 1.21 10.76 -11.78
CA LEU A 14 0.71 9.46 -11.32
C LEU A 14 -0.69 9.60 -10.69
N ARG A 15 -1.66 8.80 -11.12
CA ARG A 15 -2.97 8.62 -10.47
C ARG A 15 -2.94 7.30 -9.69
N VAL A 16 -2.96 7.40 -8.36
CA VAL A 16 -2.67 6.28 -7.45
C VAL A 16 -3.94 5.75 -6.81
N ALA A 17 -4.17 4.45 -6.91
CA ALA A 17 -5.07 3.72 -6.03
C ALA A 17 -4.26 3.22 -4.82
N PHE A 18 -4.50 3.81 -3.65
CA PHE A 18 -3.77 3.48 -2.42
C PHE A 18 -4.59 2.55 -1.52
N PHE A 19 -4.22 1.28 -1.46
CA PHE A 19 -4.85 0.26 -0.65
C PHE A 19 -4.17 0.20 0.72
N GLY A 20 -4.90 0.52 1.80
CA GLY A 20 -4.36 0.46 3.15
C GLY A 20 -5.43 0.27 4.22
N SER A 21 -5.01 0.22 5.48
CA SER A 21 -5.94 -0.01 6.60
C SER A 21 -5.46 0.57 7.93
N ASP A 22 -4.17 0.53 8.24
CA ASP A 22 -3.64 0.75 9.59
C ASP A 22 -2.67 1.94 9.68
N GLU A 23 -2.12 2.16 10.89
CA GLU A 23 -1.11 3.19 11.18
C GLU A 23 0.15 3.08 10.31
N PHE A 24 0.58 1.86 9.97
CA PHE A 24 1.73 1.65 9.09
C PHE A 24 1.45 2.17 7.67
N SER A 25 0.25 1.89 7.15
CA SER A 25 -0.18 2.40 5.85
C SER A 25 -0.36 3.93 5.82
N ILE A 26 -0.75 4.54 6.95
CA ILE A 26 -0.91 6.00 7.06
C ILE A 26 0.41 6.75 6.81
N LEU A 27 1.55 6.23 7.27
CA LEU A 27 2.85 6.85 7.03
C LEU A 27 3.17 6.94 5.53
N SER A 28 2.87 5.89 4.77
CA SER A 28 3.04 5.86 3.32
C SER A 28 2.05 6.78 2.61
N LEU A 29 0.80 6.85 3.07
CA LEU A 29 -0.21 7.77 2.52
C LEU A 29 0.23 9.24 2.66
N LYS A 30 0.69 9.65 3.84
CA LYS A 30 1.19 11.01 4.07
C LYS A 30 2.34 11.36 3.12
N LYS A 31 3.23 10.40 2.86
CA LYS A 31 4.33 10.60 1.90
C LYS A 31 3.84 10.79 0.46
N LEU A 32 2.78 10.09 0.05
CA LEU A 32 2.16 10.30 -1.26
C LEU A 32 1.51 11.68 -1.38
N VAL A 33 0.94 12.22 -0.30
CA VAL A 33 0.41 13.59 -0.28
C VAL A 33 1.53 14.61 -0.49
N GLU A 34 2.67 14.46 0.18
CA GLU A 34 3.84 15.33 -0.09
C GLU A 34 4.32 15.25 -1.54
N LEU A 35 4.31 14.04 -2.14
CA LEU A 35 4.66 13.86 -3.54
C LEU A 35 3.62 14.46 -4.49
N LYS A 36 2.36 14.53 -4.06
CA LYS A 36 1.28 15.19 -4.77
C LYS A 36 1.48 16.72 -4.77
N GLU A 37 1.83 17.30 -3.63
CA GLU A 37 2.16 18.73 -3.51
C GLU A 37 3.37 19.12 -4.38
N LYS A 38 4.30 18.20 -4.58
CA LYS A 38 5.46 18.36 -5.48
C LYS A 38 5.14 18.14 -6.97
N GLY A 39 3.90 17.80 -7.31
CA GLY A 39 3.45 17.56 -8.69
C GLY A 39 3.96 16.25 -9.31
N ILE A 40 4.50 15.32 -8.51
CA ILE A 40 4.95 14.00 -8.96
C ILE A 40 3.73 13.05 -9.06
N VAL A 41 2.85 13.14 -8.06
CA VAL A 41 1.55 12.45 -8.01
C VAL A 41 0.45 13.44 -8.35
N ASP A 42 -0.46 13.07 -9.22
CA ASP A 42 -1.61 13.92 -9.60
C ASP A 42 -2.73 13.80 -8.57
N ALA A 43 -3.09 12.56 -8.28
CA ALA A 43 -4.26 12.18 -7.50
C ALA A 43 -4.00 10.87 -6.75
N VAL A 44 -4.64 10.76 -5.59
CA VAL A 44 -4.60 9.59 -4.71
C VAL A 44 -6.02 9.30 -4.28
N ASP A 45 -6.55 8.13 -4.68
CA ASP A 45 -7.80 7.60 -4.15
C ASP A 45 -7.46 6.52 -3.12
N VAL A 46 -7.91 6.68 -1.88
CA VAL A 46 -7.65 5.74 -0.80
C VAL A 46 -8.69 4.63 -0.85
N VAL A 47 -8.27 3.41 -1.19
CA VAL A 47 -9.11 2.23 -1.20
C VAL A 47 -9.06 1.58 0.18
N ALA A 48 -10.16 1.70 0.90
CA ALA A 48 -10.32 1.20 2.26
C ALA A 48 -11.40 0.12 2.32
N LYS A 49 -11.27 -0.80 3.27
CA LYS A 49 -12.32 -1.79 3.54
C LYS A 49 -13.57 -1.11 4.10
N HIS A 50 -14.69 -1.84 4.05
CA HIS A 50 -15.91 -1.43 4.73
C HIS A 50 -15.71 -1.46 6.25
N PRO A 51 -16.32 -0.52 7.00
CA PRO A 51 -16.38 -0.60 8.46
C PRO A 51 -16.97 -1.94 8.91
N LYS A 52 -16.49 -2.46 10.05
CA LYS A 52 -16.94 -3.75 10.59
C LYS A 52 -17.37 -3.60 12.03
N TYR A 53 -18.38 -4.37 12.42
CA TYR A 53 -18.74 -4.51 13.83
C TYR A 53 -17.65 -5.29 14.58
N THR A 54 -17.28 -4.79 15.75
CA THR A 54 -16.19 -5.29 16.59
C THR A 54 -16.57 -5.21 18.07
N GLY A 55 -15.66 -5.65 18.95
CA GLY A 55 -15.88 -5.70 20.39
C GLY A 55 -16.66 -6.95 20.84
N ARG A 56 -16.89 -7.05 22.15
CA ARG A 56 -17.75 -8.12 22.69
C ARG A 56 -19.17 -7.94 22.13
N ASP A 57 -19.77 -9.02 21.68
CA ASP A 57 -21.11 -9.06 21.03
C ASP A 57 -21.24 -8.30 19.70
N LEU A 58 -20.14 -7.84 19.08
CA LEU A 58 -20.14 -7.17 17.77
C LEU A 58 -21.10 -5.96 17.68
N LYS A 59 -21.12 -5.12 18.72
CA LYS A 59 -21.99 -3.92 18.76
C LYS A 59 -21.30 -2.63 18.32
N GLU A 60 -19.97 -2.60 18.33
CA GLU A 60 -19.21 -1.39 18.00
C GLU A 60 -18.82 -1.38 16.53
N LEU A 61 -19.47 -0.53 15.73
CA LEU A 61 -19.03 -0.29 14.36
C LEU A 61 -17.71 0.47 14.38
N ARG A 62 -16.63 -0.16 13.90
CA ARG A 62 -15.31 0.45 13.78
C ARG A 62 -14.88 0.52 12.33
N ASP A 63 -14.33 1.66 11.98
CA ASP A 63 -13.70 1.90 10.68
C ASP A 63 -12.19 1.62 10.76
N VAL A 64 -11.56 1.50 9.59
CA VAL A 64 -10.11 1.39 9.46
C VAL A 64 -9.45 2.76 9.67
N PRO A 65 -8.38 2.86 10.50
CA PRO A 65 -7.69 4.13 10.78
C PRO A 65 -7.36 4.98 9.55
N ILE A 66 -6.94 4.33 8.45
CA ILE A 66 -6.58 5.06 7.22
C ILE A 66 -7.73 5.89 6.64
N ALA A 67 -8.98 5.47 6.80
CA ALA A 67 -10.11 6.17 6.21
C ALA A 67 -10.37 7.53 6.90
N THR A 68 -10.18 7.57 8.22
CA THR A 68 -10.23 8.80 9.00
C THR A 68 -9.14 9.76 8.53
N VAL A 69 -7.89 9.30 8.46
CA VAL A 69 -6.76 10.13 8.04
C VAL A 69 -6.90 10.60 6.58
N ALA A 70 -7.37 9.74 5.68
CA ALA A 70 -7.64 10.12 4.30
C ALA A 70 -8.67 11.26 4.21
N THR A 71 -9.73 11.18 5.02
CA THR A 71 -10.76 12.24 5.10
C THR A 71 -10.17 13.55 5.63
N GLU A 72 -9.35 13.50 6.68
CA GLU A 72 -8.65 14.67 7.23
C GLU A 72 -7.71 15.33 6.20
N LEU A 73 -7.07 14.52 5.36
CA LEU A 73 -6.21 14.96 4.26
C LEU A 73 -7.01 15.37 3.00
N SER A 74 -8.34 15.39 3.06
CA SER A 74 -9.23 15.70 1.92
C SER A 74 -9.00 14.81 0.69
N LEU A 75 -8.64 13.55 0.91
CA LEU A 75 -8.50 12.54 -0.13
C LEU A 75 -9.80 11.75 -0.31
N PRO A 76 -10.16 11.37 -1.56
CA PRO A 76 -11.27 10.45 -1.79
C PRO A 76 -11.06 9.12 -1.08
N VAL A 77 -12.07 8.68 -0.31
CA VAL A 77 -12.11 7.34 0.29
C VAL A 77 -13.07 6.47 -0.51
N VAL A 78 -12.54 5.45 -1.16
CA VAL A 78 -13.29 4.47 -1.93
C VAL A 78 -13.44 3.20 -1.10
N ARG A 79 -14.68 2.76 -0.88
CA ARG A 79 -14.97 1.54 -0.14
C ARG A 79 -15.08 0.36 -1.08
N ALA A 80 -14.05 -0.49 -1.06
CA ALA A 80 -14.01 -1.71 -1.87
C ALA A 80 -13.22 -2.78 -1.11
N GLU A 81 -13.76 -3.99 -1.04
CA GLU A 81 -13.13 -5.11 -0.33
C GLU A 81 -13.30 -6.45 -1.06
N SER A 82 -14.36 -6.61 -1.86
CA SER A 82 -14.59 -7.76 -2.71
C SER A 82 -13.91 -7.63 -4.07
N ASN A 83 -13.68 -8.75 -4.74
CA ASN A 83 -13.08 -8.73 -6.07
C ASN A 83 -13.92 -7.94 -7.09
N ALA A 84 -15.25 -7.99 -6.98
CA ALA A 84 -16.15 -7.26 -7.86
C ALA A 84 -15.98 -5.74 -7.68
N GLU A 85 -16.10 -5.26 -6.44
CA GLU A 85 -15.93 -3.83 -6.11
C GLU A 85 -14.56 -3.31 -6.54
N ILE A 86 -13.48 -4.06 -6.27
CA ILE A 86 -12.13 -3.64 -6.66
C ILE A 86 -11.97 -3.59 -8.19
N ASN A 87 -12.58 -4.53 -8.93
CA ASN A 87 -12.50 -4.53 -10.39
C ASN A 87 -13.25 -3.35 -11.03
N GLU A 88 -14.35 -2.88 -10.42
CA GLU A 88 -15.07 -1.68 -10.89
C GLU A 88 -14.18 -0.43 -10.88
N LEU A 89 -13.20 -0.38 -9.96
CA LEU A 89 -12.25 0.72 -9.86
C LEU A 89 -11.37 0.87 -11.11
N ALA A 90 -11.29 -0.13 -11.98
CA ALA A 90 -10.57 -0.03 -13.25
C ALA A 90 -11.10 1.11 -14.15
N ALA A 91 -12.37 1.51 -13.99
CA ALA A 91 -12.96 2.65 -14.69
C ALA A 91 -12.31 4.00 -14.33
N ASN A 92 -11.60 4.08 -13.21
CA ASN A 92 -10.95 5.32 -12.73
C ASN A 92 -9.56 5.55 -13.34
N HIS A 93 -9.12 4.70 -14.28
CA HIS A 93 -7.88 4.88 -15.06
C HIS A 93 -6.62 5.19 -14.21
N TYR A 94 -6.41 4.44 -13.12
CA TYR A 94 -5.20 4.57 -12.32
C TYR A 94 -3.95 4.23 -13.13
N SER A 95 -2.88 4.99 -12.92
CA SER A 95 -1.56 4.64 -13.47
C SER A 95 -0.77 3.75 -12.51
N MET A 96 -1.18 3.67 -11.26
CA MET A 96 -0.45 2.94 -10.22
C MET A 96 -1.38 2.42 -9.13
N ALA A 97 -1.15 1.20 -8.67
CA ALA A 97 -1.69 0.66 -7.42
C ALA A 97 -0.57 0.55 -6.38
N ILE A 98 -0.83 1.00 -5.15
CA ILE A 98 0.09 0.83 -4.02
C ILE A 98 -0.67 0.17 -2.89
N ALA A 99 -0.18 -0.95 -2.39
CA ALA A 99 -0.70 -1.63 -1.21
C ALA A 99 0.27 -1.50 -0.04
N VAL A 100 -0.27 -1.17 1.13
CA VAL A 100 0.47 -1.15 2.40
C VAL A 100 -0.48 -1.65 3.48
N SER A 101 -0.19 -2.78 4.12
CA SER A 101 -1.05 -3.36 5.18
C SER A 101 -2.54 -3.51 4.81
N TYR A 102 -2.88 -3.73 3.54
CA TYR A 102 -4.28 -3.89 3.13
C TYR A 102 -4.88 -5.25 3.55
N GLY A 103 -4.05 -6.28 3.71
CA GLY A 103 -4.48 -7.59 4.24
C GLY A 103 -5.45 -8.38 3.34
N LYS A 104 -5.50 -8.08 2.04
CA LYS A 104 -6.23 -8.84 1.01
C LYS A 104 -5.44 -8.83 -0.30
N LEU A 105 -5.61 -9.90 -1.09
CA LEU A 105 -5.11 -9.91 -2.46
C LEU A 105 -5.92 -8.93 -3.31
N ILE A 106 -5.22 -8.16 -4.12
CA ILE A 106 -5.85 -7.31 -5.13
C ILE A 106 -6.09 -8.19 -6.37
N PRO A 107 -7.32 -8.21 -6.94
CA PRO A 107 -7.64 -9.11 -8.05
C PRO A 107 -6.72 -8.89 -9.25
N LYS A 108 -6.30 -10.00 -9.87
CA LYS A 108 -5.50 -9.98 -11.11
C LYS A 108 -6.08 -9.06 -12.18
N THR A 109 -7.40 -9.06 -12.36
CA THR A 109 -8.07 -8.22 -13.36
C THR A 109 -7.82 -6.73 -13.13
N PHE A 110 -7.92 -6.26 -11.89
CA PHE A 110 -7.55 -4.88 -11.53
C PHE A 110 -6.04 -4.64 -11.69
N LEU A 111 -5.18 -5.57 -11.27
CA LEU A 111 -3.73 -5.41 -11.44
C LEU A 111 -3.32 -5.29 -12.90
N LEU A 112 -4.01 -5.98 -13.82
CA LEU A 112 -3.77 -5.88 -15.26
C LEU A 112 -4.27 -4.56 -15.87
N SER A 113 -5.14 -3.80 -15.18
CA SER A 113 -5.61 -2.51 -15.66
C SER A 113 -4.67 -1.36 -15.30
N VAL A 114 -3.73 -1.57 -14.37
CA VAL A 114 -2.76 -0.57 -13.93
C VAL A 114 -1.35 -0.89 -14.46
N PRO A 115 -0.60 0.11 -15.00
CA PRO A 115 0.77 -0.10 -15.48
C PRO A 115 1.77 -0.50 -14.38
N TYR A 116 1.57 -0.01 -13.15
CA TYR A 116 2.48 -0.23 -12.04
C TYR A 116 1.71 -0.67 -10.80
N SER A 117 2.24 -1.66 -10.09
CA SER A 117 1.65 -2.14 -8.85
C SER A 117 2.74 -2.45 -7.83
N LEU A 118 2.67 -1.87 -6.63
CA LEU A 118 3.67 -2.05 -5.58
C LEU A 118 3.03 -2.45 -4.25
N ASN A 119 3.75 -3.23 -3.46
CA ASN A 119 3.47 -3.53 -2.06
C ASN A 119 4.65 -3.08 -1.19
N LEU A 120 4.37 -2.41 -0.07
CA LEU A 120 5.35 -2.14 0.97
C LEU A 120 5.19 -3.18 2.09
N HIS A 121 6.23 -3.99 2.29
CA HIS A 121 6.24 -5.06 3.27
C HIS A 121 7.24 -4.75 4.41
N PRO A 122 6.84 -4.83 5.70
CA PRO A 122 7.70 -4.47 6.83
C PRO A 122 8.67 -5.60 7.25
N SER A 123 9.37 -6.17 6.28
CA SER A 123 10.55 -7.01 6.51
C SER A 123 11.51 -6.94 5.33
N LEU A 124 12.68 -7.57 5.49
CA LEU A 124 13.61 -7.85 4.41
C LEU A 124 13.24 -9.17 3.74
N LEU A 125 12.35 -9.13 2.73
CA LEU A 125 11.98 -10.32 1.96
C LEU A 125 13.22 -11.03 1.37
N PRO A 126 13.20 -12.38 1.29
CA PRO A 126 12.07 -13.28 1.53
C PRO A 126 11.80 -13.58 3.02
N ARG A 127 12.54 -12.98 3.96
CA ARG A 127 12.36 -13.20 5.39
C ARG A 127 11.01 -12.65 5.85
N TYR A 128 10.29 -13.44 6.63
CA TYR A 128 8.98 -13.09 7.21
C TYR A 128 7.95 -12.56 6.20
N SER A 129 7.79 -13.23 5.05
CA SER A 129 6.59 -13.05 4.22
C SER A 129 5.31 -13.34 5.02
N GLY A 130 4.21 -12.68 4.69
CA GLY A 130 2.90 -12.92 5.28
C GLY A 130 2.48 -11.86 6.29
N ALA A 131 1.53 -12.20 7.16
CA ALA A 131 0.73 -11.21 7.86
C ALA A 131 1.41 -10.52 9.06
N SER A 132 2.47 -11.10 9.63
CA SER A 132 3.00 -10.66 10.94
C SER A 132 4.54 -10.53 10.98
N PRO A 133 5.17 -9.85 10.02
CA PRO A 133 6.63 -9.78 9.92
C PRO A 133 7.32 -9.16 11.13
N LEU A 134 6.76 -8.06 11.65
CA LEU A 134 7.33 -7.34 12.80
C LEU A 134 7.29 -8.19 14.07
N GLN A 135 6.19 -8.90 14.29
CA GLN A 135 6.04 -9.80 15.43
C GLN A 135 7.04 -10.95 15.35
N PHE A 136 7.26 -11.53 14.17
CA PHE A 136 8.27 -12.59 14.00
C PHE A 136 9.70 -12.09 14.23
N ALA A 137 10.02 -10.87 13.77
CA ALA A 137 11.33 -10.27 14.02
C ALA A 137 11.59 -10.13 15.53
N LEU A 138 10.61 -9.64 16.29
CA LEU A 138 10.70 -9.52 17.75
C LEU A 138 10.78 -10.90 18.43
N LEU A 139 9.90 -11.84 18.08
CA LEU A 139 9.85 -13.18 18.69
C LEU A 139 11.16 -13.96 18.48
N ASN A 140 11.82 -13.76 17.34
CA ASN A 140 13.08 -14.40 17.02
C ASN A 140 14.31 -13.65 17.56
N ASN A 141 14.11 -12.55 18.30
CA ASN A 141 15.17 -11.69 18.81
C ASN A 141 16.14 -11.23 17.70
N ASP A 142 15.58 -10.84 16.56
CA ASP A 142 16.38 -10.27 15.50
C ASP A 142 17.02 -8.97 15.96
N ARG A 143 18.27 -8.75 15.55
CA ARG A 143 19.00 -7.51 15.85
C ARG A 143 18.63 -6.38 14.92
N GLU A 144 18.10 -6.72 13.75
CA GLU A 144 17.72 -5.76 12.73
C GLU A 144 16.54 -6.26 11.90
N THR A 145 15.81 -5.30 11.36
CA THR A 145 14.76 -5.50 10.36
C THR A 145 14.92 -4.47 9.24
N GLY A 146 13.88 -4.37 8.41
CA GLY A 146 13.83 -3.43 7.31
C GLY A 146 12.47 -3.41 6.65
N VAL A 147 12.42 -2.76 5.51
CA VAL A 147 11.25 -2.71 4.65
C VAL A 147 11.61 -3.12 3.24
N THR A 148 10.68 -3.78 2.56
CA THR A 148 10.80 -4.17 1.15
C THR A 148 9.70 -3.53 0.34
N VAL A 149 10.07 -2.91 -0.78
CA VAL A 149 9.15 -2.57 -1.86
C VAL A 149 9.26 -3.66 -2.92
N GLN A 150 8.14 -4.27 -3.26
CA GLN A 150 8.03 -5.31 -4.29
C GLN A 150 6.85 -5.01 -5.21
N THR A 151 6.74 -5.69 -6.35
CA THR A 151 5.51 -5.68 -7.15
C THR A 151 4.37 -6.44 -6.46
N LEU A 152 3.12 -6.21 -6.85
CA LEU A 152 2.01 -7.05 -6.37
C LEU A 152 1.92 -8.33 -7.20
N HIS A 153 1.77 -9.48 -6.53
CA HIS A 153 1.56 -10.78 -7.19
C HIS A 153 0.06 -11.10 -7.29
N PRO A 154 -0.44 -11.62 -8.43
CA PRO A 154 -1.88 -11.76 -8.67
C PRO A 154 -2.57 -12.82 -7.81
N THR A 155 -1.83 -13.77 -7.24
CA THR A 155 -2.39 -14.93 -6.52
C THR A 155 -1.75 -15.20 -5.16
N GLU A 156 -0.67 -14.50 -4.80
CA GLU A 156 0.10 -14.82 -3.59
C GLU A 156 0.54 -13.54 -2.89
N PHE A 157 0.62 -13.57 -1.56
CA PHE A 157 1.19 -12.47 -0.80
C PHE A 157 2.71 -12.55 -0.81
N ASP A 158 3.36 -11.39 -0.91
CA ASP A 158 4.81 -11.25 -0.76
C ASP A 158 5.68 -12.12 -1.68
N ARG A 159 5.15 -12.37 -2.89
CA ARG A 159 5.83 -13.07 -3.99
C ARG A 159 6.07 -12.18 -5.22
N GLY A 160 6.02 -10.86 -5.02
CA GLY A 160 6.38 -9.91 -6.06
C GLY A 160 7.88 -9.90 -6.35
N ALA A 161 8.25 -9.30 -7.48
CA ALA A 161 9.64 -8.97 -7.73
C ALA A 161 10.07 -7.85 -6.77
N ILE A 162 11.15 -8.06 -6.04
CA ILE A 162 11.73 -7.06 -5.15
C ILE A 162 12.25 -5.89 -6.01
N VAL A 163 11.78 -4.68 -5.71
CA VAL A 163 12.17 -3.44 -6.39
C VAL A 163 13.24 -2.70 -5.59
N ALA A 164 13.06 -2.62 -4.27
CA ALA A 164 14.00 -1.97 -3.37
C ALA A 164 13.86 -2.54 -1.95
N GLN A 165 14.94 -2.49 -1.19
CA GLN A 165 14.95 -2.84 0.23
C GLN A 165 15.76 -1.81 1.02
N ARG A 166 15.34 -1.58 2.26
CA ARG A 166 16.11 -0.82 3.24
C ARG A 166 16.16 -1.59 4.54
N GLY A 167 17.34 -2.08 4.90
CA GLY A 167 17.62 -2.76 6.17
C GLY A 167 18.33 -1.86 7.16
N GLY A 168 18.98 -2.48 8.15
CA GLY A 168 19.74 -1.79 9.19
C GLY A 168 18.87 -1.01 10.17
N ILE A 169 17.58 -1.35 10.27
CA ILE A 169 16.71 -0.83 11.33
C ILE A 169 16.97 -1.71 12.54
N GLU A 170 17.74 -1.21 13.50
CA GLU A 170 18.05 -1.94 14.72
C GLU A 170 16.78 -2.24 15.51
N ILE A 171 16.74 -3.41 16.12
CA ILE A 171 15.72 -3.81 17.10
C ILE A 171 16.42 -3.90 18.45
N SER A 172 16.09 -2.97 19.34
CA SER A 172 16.57 -2.96 20.72
C SER A 172 15.98 -4.14 21.52
N ARG A 173 16.57 -4.43 22.69
CA ARG A 173 16.08 -5.57 23.51
C ARG A 173 14.74 -5.30 24.18
N ASP A 174 14.40 -4.04 24.37
CA ASP A 174 13.18 -3.54 24.97
C ASP A 174 12.16 -3.06 23.91
N GLU A 175 12.48 -3.22 22.62
CA GLU A 175 11.58 -2.90 21.51
C GLU A 175 10.26 -3.68 21.64
N THR A 176 9.17 -2.98 21.37
CA THR A 176 7.83 -3.54 21.24
C THR A 176 7.31 -3.33 19.83
N LEU A 177 6.18 -3.94 19.47
CA LEU A 177 5.57 -3.75 18.15
C LEU A 177 5.24 -2.28 17.81
N LYS A 178 5.10 -1.41 18.83
CA LYS A 178 4.71 0.00 18.67
C LYS A 178 5.87 0.98 18.69
N SER A 179 7.02 0.59 19.21
CA SER A 179 8.21 1.44 19.35
C SER A 179 9.12 1.28 18.15
#